data_AF-A0A944ZKQ4-F1
#
_entry.id   AF-A0A944ZKQ4-F1
#
_cell.length_a   1.000
_cell.length_b   1.000
_cell.length_c   1.000
_cell.angle_alpha   90.00
_cell.angle_beta   90.00
_cell.angle_gamma   90.00
#
_symmetry.space_group_name_H-M   'P 1'
#
loop_
_entity.id
_entity.type
_entity.pdbx_description
1 polymer ?
#
loop_
_entity_poly.entity_id
_entity_poly.type
_entity_poly.pdbx_seq_one_letter_code
_entity_poly.pdbx_strand_id
1 'polypeptide(L)' 'EPFSKLDQELRGRFRKQVFAYAVKNQLPTLLVTHDPADARAAGGDILSL' A
#
# COMPACT_ATOMS: atom_id res chain seq x y z
N GLU A 1 -8.38 2.66 -7.47
CA GLU A 1 -7.31 2.23 -6.55
C GLU A 1 -6.65 0.95 -7.04
N PRO A 2 -5.35 0.76 -6.77
CA PRO A 2 -4.58 -0.36 -7.32
C PRO A 2 -5.06 -1.73 -6.84
N PHE A 3 -5.80 -1.79 -5.72
CA PHE A 3 -6.16 -3.07 -5.09
C PHE A 3 -7.66 -3.30 -4.90
N SER A 4 -8.53 -2.45 -5.46
CA SER A 4 -9.97 -2.54 -5.20
C SER A 4 -10.67 -3.78 -5.76
N LYS A 5 -9.97 -4.60 -6.58
CA LYS A 5 -10.50 -5.85 -7.13
C LYS A 5 -9.99 -7.12 -6.43
N LEU A 6 -9.16 -7.00 -5.39
CA LEU A 6 -8.64 -8.14 -4.64
C LEU A 6 -9.42 -8.32 -3.34
N ASP A 7 -9.57 -9.55 -2.88
CA ASP A 7 -10.06 -9.85 -1.53
C ASP A 7 -9.11 -9.25 -0.47
N GLN A 8 -9.61 -9.00 0.74
CA GLN A 8 -8.90 -8.27 1.80
C GLN A 8 -7.55 -8.90 2.17
N GLU A 9 -7.49 -10.23 2.21
CA GLU A 9 -6.28 -10.96 2.59
C GLU A 9 -5.21 -10.84 1.49
N LEU A 10 -5.61 -11.06 0.23
CA LEU A 10 -4.74 -10.94 -0.93
C LEU A 10 -4.27 -9.50 -1.11
N ARG A 11 -5.14 -8.52 -0.84
CA ARG A 11 -4.81 -7.08 -0.80
C ARG A 11 -3.65 -6.80 0.15
N GLY A 12 -3.78 -7.26 1.39
CA GLY A 12 -2.77 -7.07 2.43
C GLY A 12 -1.44 -7.72 2.06
N ARG A 13 -1.47 -8.96 1.56
CA ARG A 13 -0.27 -9.69 1.13
C ARG A 13 0.42 -9.03 -0.06
N PHE A 14 -0.34 -8.67 -1.08
CA PHE A 14 0.18 -8.09 -2.31
C PHE A 14 0.76 -6.71 -2.07
N ARG A 15 0.09 -5.87 -1.26
CA ARG A 15 0.65 -4.59 -0.82
C ARG A 15 2.02 -4.78 -0.17
N LYS A 16 2.12 -5.65 0.85
CA LYS A 16 3.38 -5.88 1.56
C LYS A 16 4.50 -6.28 0.61
N GLN A 17 4.19 -7.13 -0.37
CA GLN A 17 5.17 -7.52 -1.40
C GLN A 17 5.61 -6.31 -2.24
N VAL A 18 4.67 -5.54 -2.80
CA VAL A 18 5.00 -4.37 -3.64
C VAL A 18 5.86 -3.36 -2.88
N PHE A 19 5.51 -3.04 -1.64
CA PHE A 19 6.30 -2.10 -0.82
C PHE A 19 7.68 -2.64 -0.46
N ALA A 20 7.79 -3.94 -0.15
CA ALA A 20 9.10 -4.57 0.09
C ALA A 20 10.02 -4.47 -1.15
N TYR A 21 9.46 -4.68 -2.34
CA TYR A 21 10.21 -4.51 -3.60
C TYR A 21 10.58 -3.04 -3.85
N ALA A 22 9.66 -2.11 -3.61
CA ALA A 22 9.93 -0.68 -3.77
C ALA A 22 11.06 -0.20 -2.85
N VAL A 23 11.04 -0.60 -1.57
CA VAL A 23 12.10 -0.29 -0.59
C VAL A 23 13.42 -0.91 -1.02
N LYS A 24 13.43 -2.19 -1.42
CA LYS A 24 14.63 -2.88 -1.89
C LYS A 24 15.30 -2.19 -3.08
N ASN A 25 14.51 -1.58 -3.97
CA ASN A 25 15.01 -0.88 -5.15
C ASN A 25 15.12 0.64 -4.96
N GLN A 26 14.92 1.15 -3.74
CA GLN A 26 14.96 2.58 -3.40
C GLN A 26 14.05 3.44 -4.30
N LEU A 27 12.87 2.91 -4.65
CA LEU A 27 11.94 3.58 -5.54
C LEU A 27 11.05 4.55 -4.75
N PRO A 28 10.95 5.83 -5.16
CA PRO A 28 9.97 6.75 -4.59
C PRO A 28 8.56 6.24 -4.92
N THR A 29 7.78 5.94 -3.88
CA THR A 29 6.49 5.24 -4.01
C THR A 29 5.42 5.95 -3.20
N LEU A 30 4.23 6.14 -3.78
CA LEU A 30 3.06 6.72 -3.14
C LEU A 30 1.89 5.73 -3.21
N LEU A 31 1.23 5.49 -2.07
CA LEU A 31 -0.04 4.77 -2.02
C LEU A 31 -1.20 5.78 -2.00
N VAL A 32 -2.14 5.66 -2.94
CA VAL A 32 -3.41 6.38 -2.89
C VAL A 32 -4.51 5.39 -2.59
N THR A 33 -5.23 5.60 -1.47
CA THR A 33 -6.35 4.75 -1.07
C THR A 33 -7.39 5.51 -0.25
N HIS A 34 -8.67 5.16 -0.40
CA HIS A 34 -9.79 5.59 0.44
C HIS A 34 -9.92 4.73 1.71
N ASP A 35 -9.20 3.61 1.79
CA ASP A 35 -9.27 2.74 2.96
C ASP A 35 -8.21 3.16 4.00
N PRO A 36 -8.62 3.66 5.17
CA PRO A 36 -7.69 4.10 6.21
C PRO A 36 -6.91 2.93 6.83
N ALA A 37 -7.44 1.71 6.80
CA ALA A 37 -6.67 0.53 7.20
C ALA A 37 -5.52 0.28 6.20
N ASP A 38 -5.76 0.58 4.93
CA ASP A 38 -4.75 0.39 3.90
C ASP A 38 -3.61 1.40 3.99
N ALA A 39 -3.92 2.66 4.31
CA ALA A 39 -2.92 3.69 4.57
C ALA A 39 -2.03 3.32 5.78
N ARG A 40 -2.65 2.90 6.90
CA ARG A 40 -1.90 2.45 8.09
C ARG A 40 -0.99 1.27 7.82
N ALA A 41 -1.47 0.29 7.05
CA ALA A 41 -0.71 -0.91 6.73
C ALA A 41 0.43 -0.68 5.72
N ALA A 42 0.47 0.47 5.04
CA ALA A 42 1.60 0.85 4.19
C ALA A 42 2.83 1.29 5.01
N GLY A 43 2.64 1.73 6.26
CA GLY A 43 3.73 2.04 7.19
C GLY A 43 4.57 3.26 6.85
N GLY A 44 4.11 4.11 5.92
CA GLY A 44 4.71 5.41 5.59
C GLY A 44 3.90 6.57 6.14
N ASP A 45 4.36 7.80 5.85
CA ASP A 45 3.63 9.01 6.21
C ASP A 45 2.27 9.06 5.51
N ILE A 46 1.23 9.36 6.29
CA ILE A 46 -0.14 9.44 5.81
C ILE A 46 -0.52 10.91 5.69
N LEU A 47 -0.77 11.35 4.46
CA LEU A 47 -1.36 12.66 4.18
C LEU A 47 -2.87 12.50 3.99
N SER A 48 -3.66 13.16 4.82
CA SER A 48 -5.12 13.26 4.64
C SER A 48 -5.44 14.65 4.09
N LEU A 49 -6.17 14.70 2.98
CA LEU A 49 -6.63 15.92 2.32
C LEU A 49 -8.15 16.03 2.41
#